data_AF-A0A453LGH7-F1
#
_entry.id   AF-A0A453LGH7-F1
#
_cell.length_a   1.000
_cell.length_b   1.000
_cell.length_c   1.000
_cell.angle_alpha   90.00
_cell.angle_beta   90.00
_cell.angle_gamma   90.00
#
_symmetry.space_group_name_H-M   'P 1'
#
loop_
_entity.id
_entity.type
_entity.pdbx_description
1 polymer ?
#
loop_
_entity_poly.entity_id
_entity_poly.type
_entity_poly.pdbx_seq_one_letter_code
_entity_poly.pdbx_strand_id
1 'polypeptide(L)'
;VVVMDGWQLVDKDPEKAIALFWGAINAGDRVDSALKDMAIVMKQQNRAEEAIEAIKSLRVRCSDQAQESLDNILLDLYKRCGRLDDQISLLKHKLQLIHQGHAFNGKRTKTARSQGRKFQVTLEQEATRLLGNLGWALMQKENYTEAEGAYRRALVIGPDNNKMCNLGICLMKQGRVLEAKDVLKQVRPAGVDGLRGADSHLKAYERAQEMLRDLEVKLVGRPGWAGAIADNLVDKKWL
;
A
#
# COMPACT_ATOMS: atom_id res chain seq x y z
N VAL A 1 1.28 23.20 7.72
CA VAL A 1 0.78 24.59 7.73
C VAL A 1 -0.50 24.61 6.90
N VAL A 2 -1.64 24.43 7.56
CA VAL A 2 -2.96 24.66 6.95
C VAL A 2 -3.32 26.10 7.32
N VAL A 3 -3.29 26.99 6.34
CA VAL A 3 -3.75 28.37 6.52
C VAL A 3 -5.22 28.36 6.09
N MET A 4 -6.11 28.37 7.08
CA MET A 4 -7.46 28.88 6.91
C MET A 4 -7.44 30.27 7.49
N ASP A 5 -7.51 31.28 6.63
CA ASP A 5 -7.67 32.67 7.03
C ASP A 5 -8.97 32.80 7.83
N GLY A 6 -8.85 33.29 9.07
CA GLY A 6 -9.96 33.87 9.83
C GLY A 6 -10.26 33.30 11.22
N TRP A 7 -9.69 32.17 11.64
CA TRP A 7 -9.90 31.64 13.00
C TRP A 7 -8.55 31.23 13.61
N GLN A 8 -7.99 32.15 14.38
CA GLN A 8 -6.75 31.98 15.13
C GLN A 8 -6.85 30.80 16.11
N LEU A 9 -5.83 29.94 16.04
CA LEU A 9 -5.34 29.04 17.08
C LEU A 9 -6.33 28.03 17.71
N VAL A 10 -6.28 26.82 17.14
CA VAL A 10 -5.93 25.58 17.87
C VAL A 10 -6.47 25.52 19.30
N ASP A 11 -7.74 25.19 19.45
CA ASP A 11 -8.11 24.42 20.64
C ASP A 11 -7.39 23.08 20.47
N LYS A 12 -6.41 22.78 21.33
CA LYS A 12 -5.69 21.49 21.34
C LYS A 12 -6.59 20.34 21.80
N ASP A 13 -7.87 20.60 21.95
CA ASP A 13 -8.88 19.67 22.35
C ASP A 13 -9.43 18.92 21.12
N PRO A 14 -8.99 17.67 20.89
CA PRO A 14 -9.43 16.88 19.76
C PRO A 14 -10.92 16.56 19.83
N GLU A 15 -11.52 16.50 21.02
CA GLU A 15 -12.95 16.17 21.17
C GLU A 15 -13.82 17.35 20.78
N LYS A 16 -13.45 18.57 21.16
CA LYS A 16 -14.12 19.78 20.66
C LYS A 16 -13.99 19.91 19.14
N ALA A 17 -12.82 19.61 18.58
CA ALA A 17 -12.63 19.63 17.13
C ALA A 17 -13.58 18.64 16.43
N ILE A 18 -13.69 17.40 16.94
CA ILE A 18 -14.62 16.39 16.42
C ILE A 18 -16.07 16.89 16.51
N ALA A 19 -16.47 17.50 17.64
CA ALA A 19 -17.81 18.06 17.81
C ALA A 19 -18.11 19.18 16.80
N LEU A 20 -17.14 20.06 16.54
CA LEU A 20 -17.27 21.13 15.54
C LEU A 20 -17.41 20.57 14.12
N PHE A 21 -16.65 19.54 13.77
CA PHE A 21 -16.79 18.89 12.46
C PHE A 21 -18.16 18.22 12.30
N TRP A 22 -18.68 17.57 13.34
CA TRP A 22 -20.04 17.04 13.33
C TRP A 22 -21.09 18.13 13.12
N GLY A 23 -20.94 19.27 13.80
CA GLY A 23 -21.80 20.44 13.62
C GLY A 23 -21.80 20.94 12.17
N ALA A 24 -20.61 21.11 11.58
CA ALA A 24 -20.45 21.54 10.19
C ALA A 24 -21.08 20.54 9.21
N ILE A 25 -20.83 19.24 9.39
CA ILE A 25 -21.41 18.17 8.58
C ILE A 25 -22.94 18.21 8.67
N ASN A 26 -23.53 18.33 9.86
CA ASN A 26 -24.98 18.36 10.03
C ASN A 26 -25.62 19.62 9.43
N ALA A 27 -24.93 20.77 9.50
CA ALA A 27 -25.34 22.00 8.84
C ALA A 27 -25.15 21.99 7.32
N GLY A 28 -24.45 20.99 6.76
CA GLY A 28 -24.12 20.93 5.34
C GLY A 28 -22.97 21.85 4.92
N ASP A 29 -22.25 22.44 5.88
CA ASP A 29 -21.13 23.34 5.61
C ASP A 29 -19.84 22.55 5.40
N ARG A 30 -19.21 22.74 4.23
CA ARG A 30 -17.90 22.16 3.86
C ARG A 30 -17.78 20.66 4.20
N VAL A 31 -18.84 19.89 3.98
CA VAL A 31 -18.96 18.46 4.37
C VAL A 31 -17.74 17.64 3.95
N ASP A 32 -17.26 17.84 2.71
CA ASP A 32 -16.07 17.16 2.18
C ASP A 32 -14.83 17.35 3.07
N SER A 33 -14.52 18.59 3.42
CA SER A 33 -13.33 18.92 4.22
C SER A 33 -13.53 18.54 5.68
N ALA A 34 -14.71 18.83 6.24
CA ALA A 34 -15.04 18.49 7.63
C ALA A 34 -14.93 16.99 7.89
N LEU A 35 -15.46 16.14 7.00
CA LEU A 35 -15.39 14.68 7.16
C LEU A 35 -13.95 14.15 7.08
N LYS A 36 -13.14 14.67 6.14
CA LYS A 36 -11.73 14.28 6.00
C LYS A 36 -10.92 14.67 7.24
N ASP A 37 -11.07 15.91 7.70
CA ASP A 37 -10.31 16.43 8.83
C ASP A 37 -10.74 15.74 10.14
N MET A 38 -12.05 15.49 10.32
CA MET A 38 -12.58 14.70 11.43
C MET A 38 -11.96 13.30 11.48
N ALA A 39 -11.95 12.58 10.36
CA ALA A 39 -11.36 11.24 10.30
C ALA A 39 -9.86 11.23 10.65
N ILE A 40 -9.11 12.26 10.24
CA ILE A 40 -7.69 12.42 10.59
C ILE A 40 -7.52 12.65 12.09
N VAL A 41 -8.33 13.51 12.70
CA VAL A 41 -8.28 13.78 14.14
C VAL A 41 -8.67 12.53 14.95
N MET A 42 -9.74 11.84 14.56
CA MET A 42 -10.17 10.58 15.19
C MET A 42 -9.08 9.50 15.08
N LYS A 43 -8.41 9.38 13.93
CA LYS A 43 -7.24 8.52 13.78
C LYS A 43 -6.14 8.87 14.79
N GLN A 44 -5.83 10.14 14.99
CA GLN A 44 -4.79 10.56 15.96
C GLN A 44 -5.18 10.22 17.40
N GLN A 45 -6.46 10.26 17.73
CA GLN A 45 -7.01 9.86 19.03
C GLN A 45 -7.18 8.34 19.21
N ASN A 46 -6.65 7.53 18.30
CA ASN A 46 -6.82 6.07 18.31
C ASN A 46 -8.30 5.61 18.22
N ARG A 47 -9.16 6.44 17.63
CA ARG A 47 -10.58 6.17 17.35
C ARG A 47 -10.77 5.81 15.87
N ALA A 48 -9.95 4.90 15.36
CA ALA A 48 -9.87 4.60 13.94
C ALA A 48 -11.12 3.87 13.43
N GLU A 49 -11.71 2.99 14.24
CA GLU A 49 -12.94 2.26 13.96
C GLU A 49 -14.13 3.21 13.81
N GLU A 50 -14.27 4.17 14.72
CA GLU A 50 -15.32 5.20 14.65
C GLU A 50 -15.14 6.09 13.41
N ALA A 51 -13.89 6.44 13.06
CA ALA A 51 -13.59 7.19 11.85
C ALA A 51 -14.01 6.43 10.58
N ILE A 52 -13.82 5.10 10.54
CA ILE A 52 -14.25 4.25 9.43
C ILE A 52 -15.77 4.33 9.27
N GLU A 53 -16.53 4.13 10.36
CA GLU A 53 -17.98 4.13 10.29
C GLU A 53 -18.56 5.52 9.97
N ALA A 54 -17.92 6.59 10.47
CA ALA A 54 -18.25 7.97 10.08
C ALA A 54 -18.06 8.19 8.58
N ILE A 55 -16.92 7.77 8.00
CA ILE A 55 -16.70 7.90 6.55
C ILE A 55 -17.73 7.07 5.78
N LYS A 56 -17.96 5.80 6.16
CA LYS A 56 -18.90 4.91 5.45
C LYS A 56 -20.32 5.48 5.42
N SER A 57 -20.78 6.03 6.54
CA SER A 57 -22.14 6.60 6.66
C SER A 57 -22.29 7.95 5.97
N LEU A 58 -21.26 8.81 6.02
CA LEU A 58 -21.37 10.19 5.57
C LEU A 58 -20.86 10.45 4.16
N ARG A 59 -20.03 9.54 3.59
CA ARG A 59 -19.44 9.76 2.26
C ARG A 59 -20.48 9.99 1.16
N VAL A 60 -21.71 9.47 1.28
CA VAL A 60 -22.79 9.71 0.30
C VAL A 60 -23.18 11.20 0.21
N ARG A 61 -22.88 11.98 1.24
CA ARG A 61 -23.13 13.43 1.30
C ARG A 61 -21.96 14.25 0.76
N CYS A 62 -20.86 13.61 0.38
CA CYS A 62 -19.67 14.25 -0.14
C CYS A 62 -19.65 14.23 -1.67
N SER A 63 -18.92 15.19 -2.26
CA SER A 63 -18.74 15.25 -3.71
C SER A 63 -17.98 14.04 -4.26
N ASP A 64 -18.17 13.74 -5.55
CA ASP A 64 -17.40 12.71 -6.26
C ASP A 64 -15.88 12.93 -6.16
N GLN A 65 -15.47 14.21 -6.16
CA GLN A 65 -14.06 14.59 -6.03
C GLN A 65 -13.48 14.24 -4.65
N ALA A 66 -14.31 14.24 -3.61
CA ALA A 66 -13.91 13.86 -2.25
C ALA A 66 -13.84 12.33 -2.07
N GLN A 67 -14.63 11.55 -2.82
CA GLN A 67 -14.66 10.08 -2.69
C GLN A 67 -13.28 9.45 -2.79
N GLU A 68 -12.46 9.89 -3.75
CA GLU A 68 -11.11 9.35 -3.91
C GLU A 68 -10.22 9.64 -2.69
N SER A 69 -10.36 10.82 -2.09
CA SER A 69 -9.61 11.18 -0.88
C SER A 69 -10.08 10.36 0.32
N LEU A 70 -11.39 10.18 0.46
CA LEU A 70 -12.00 9.36 1.51
C LEU A 70 -11.58 7.88 1.39
N ASP A 71 -11.53 7.33 0.17
CA ASP A 71 -11.03 5.97 -0.06
C ASP A 71 -9.57 5.81 0.40
N ASN A 72 -8.72 6.81 0.12
CA ASN A 72 -7.32 6.75 0.54
C ASN A 72 -7.18 6.81 2.08
N ILE A 73 -8.04 7.58 2.75
CA ILE A 73 -8.12 7.60 4.22
C ILE A 73 -8.61 6.25 4.74
N LEU A 74 -9.68 5.68 4.15
CA LEU A 74 -10.20 4.36 4.51
C LEU A 74 -9.14 3.25 4.37
N LEU A 75 -8.36 3.25 3.28
CA LEU A 75 -7.30 2.25 3.09
C LEU A 75 -6.24 2.29 4.19
N ASP A 76 -5.93 3.48 4.70
CA ASP A 76 -5.00 3.67 5.81
C ASP A 76 -5.62 3.31 7.16
N LEU A 77 -6.89 3.64 7.39
CA LEU A 77 -7.63 3.23 8.59
C LEU A 77 -7.81 1.70 8.65
N TYR A 78 -8.23 1.06 7.56
CA TYR A 78 -8.35 -0.40 7.50
C TYR A 78 -7.04 -1.11 7.79
N LYS A 79 -5.92 -0.58 7.27
CA LYS A 79 -4.58 -1.08 7.58
C LYS A 79 -4.29 -1.04 9.07
N ARG A 80 -4.62 0.08 9.73
CA ARG A 80 -4.35 0.30 11.15
C ARG A 80 -5.22 -0.58 12.06
N CYS A 81 -6.48 -0.79 11.69
CA CYS A 81 -7.44 -1.61 12.44
C CYS A 81 -7.32 -3.11 12.12
N GLY A 82 -6.47 -3.52 11.17
CA GLY A 82 -6.39 -4.91 10.72
C GLY A 82 -7.64 -5.40 9.98
N ARG A 83 -8.49 -4.50 9.48
CA ARG A 83 -9.68 -4.81 8.65
C ARG A 83 -9.26 -5.17 7.22
N LEU A 84 -8.51 -6.27 7.09
CA LEU A 84 -7.85 -6.70 5.86
C LEU A 84 -8.85 -6.99 4.72
N ASP A 85 -10.02 -7.56 5.04
CA ASP A 85 -11.03 -7.91 4.03
C ASP A 85 -11.68 -6.67 3.41
N ASP A 86 -11.98 -5.65 4.22
CA ASP A 86 -12.45 -4.36 3.73
C ASP A 86 -11.37 -3.65 2.89
N GLN A 87 -10.11 -3.74 3.34
CA GLN A 87 -8.97 -3.18 2.59
C GLN A 87 -8.82 -3.84 1.22
N ILE A 88 -8.84 -5.18 1.16
CA ILE A 88 -8.72 -5.95 -0.08
C ILE A 88 -9.88 -5.62 -1.02
N SER A 89 -11.10 -5.57 -0.50
CA SER A 89 -12.31 -5.26 -1.28
C SER A 89 -12.21 -3.87 -1.91
N LEU A 90 -11.82 -2.86 -1.12
CA LEU A 90 -11.64 -1.49 -1.62
C LEU A 90 -10.50 -1.40 -2.65
N LEU A 91 -9.36 -2.07 -2.43
CA LEU A 91 -8.25 -2.10 -3.39
C LEU A 91 -8.66 -2.74 -4.72
N LYS A 92 -9.36 -3.88 -4.69
CA LYS A 92 -9.88 -4.55 -5.89
C LYS A 92 -10.86 -3.64 -6.65
N HIS A 93 -11.78 -2.98 -5.94
CA HIS A 93 -12.70 -2.02 -6.53
C HIS A 93 -11.97 -0.85 -7.21
N LYS A 94 -10.97 -0.24 -6.57
CA LYS A 94 -10.20 0.85 -7.18
C LYS A 94 -9.41 0.41 -8.42
N LEU A 95 -8.85 -0.80 -8.41
CA LEU A 95 -8.19 -1.36 -9.59
C LEU A 95 -9.17 -1.60 -10.74
N GLN A 96 -10.40 -2.03 -10.43
CA GLN A 96 -11.46 -2.16 -11.43
C GLN A 96 -11.84 -0.80 -12.04
N LEU A 97 -11.95 0.26 -11.23
CA LEU A 97 -12.20 1.62 -11.74
C LEU A 97 -11.10 2.11 -12.68
N ILE A 98 -9.83 1.79 -12.40
CA ILE A 98 -8.72 2.10 -13.32
C ILE A 98 -8.90 1.33 -14.63
N HIS A 99 -9.21 0.04 -14.57
CA HIS A 99 -9.40 -0.79 -15.76
C HIS A 99 -10.57 -0.31 -16.63
N GLN A 100 -11.66 0.16 -16.01
CA GLN A 100 -12.82 0.71 -16.70
C GLN A 100 -12.64 2.16 -17.16
N GLY A 101 -11.51 2.81 -16.85
CA GLY A 101 -11.25 4.20 -17.22
C GLY A 101 -12.02 5.25 -16.40
N HIS A 102 -12.60 4.84 -15.27
CA HIS A 102 -13.35 5.74 -14.36
C HIS A 102 -12.46 6.39 -13.29
N ALA A 103 -11.22 5.93 -13.14
CA ALA A 103 -10.25 6.56 -12.25
C ALA A 103 -9.94 8.01 -12.66
N PHE A 104 -9.60 8.84 -11.65
CA PHE A 104 -9.24 10.26 -11.82
C PHE A 104 -10.29 11.08 -12.61
N ASN A 105 -11.57 10.73 -12.50
CA ASN A 105 -12.66 11.36 -13.27
C ASN A 105 -12.40 11.30 -14.80
N GLY A 106 -11.88 10.17 -15.28
CA GLY A 106 -11.58 9.93 -16.69
C GLY A 106 -10.26 10.53 -17.19
N LYS A 107 -9.45 11.12 -16.30
CA LYS A 107 -8.15 11.70 -16.68
C LYS A 107 -7.02 10.67 -16.60
N ARG A 108 -5.99 10.85 -17.42
CA ARG A 108 -4.77 10.01 -17.38
C ARG A 108 -3.87 10.29 -16.17
N THR A 109 -3.96 11.49 -15.60
CA THR A 109 -3.18 11.89 -14.45
C THR A 109 -4.03 12.65 -13.44
N LYS A 110 -3.62 12.57 -12.17
CA LYS A 110 -4.11 13.44 -11.10
C LYS A 110 -2.98 14.26 -10.50
N THR A 111 -3.33 15.42 -9.95
CA THR A 111 -2.38 16.22 -9.18
C THR A 111 -2.40 15.77 -7.73
N ALA A 112 -1.28 15.25 -7.24
CA ALA A 112 -1.08 14.96 -5.83
C ALA A 112 -0.22 16.07 -5.19
N ARG A 113 -0.30 16.19 -3.86
CA ARG A 113 0.55 17.08 -3.07
C ARG A 113 1.30 16.27 -2.01
N SER A 114 2.60 16.50 -1.91
CA SER A 114 3.43 15.97 -0.84
C SER A 114 4.46 17.01 -0.44
N GLN A 115 4.60 17.28 0.86
CA GLN A 115 5.54 18.25 1.42
C GLN A 115 5.50 19.63 0.74
N GLY A 116 4.29 20.14 0.49
CA GLY A 116 4.08 21.45 -0.15
C GLY A 116 4.30 21.47 -1.67
N ARG A 117 4.80 20.39 -2.28
CA ARG A 117 5.04 20.29 -3.72
C ARG A 117 3.89 19.56 -4.41
N LYS A 118 3.45 20.10 -5.55
CA LYS A 118 2.50 19.44 -6.46
C LYS A 118 3.28 18.54 -7.42
N PHE A 119 2.76 17.36 -7.70
CA PHE A 119 3.29 16.46 -8.71
C PHE A 119 2.14 15.71 -9.39
N GLN A 120 2.39 15.21 -10.59
CA GLN A 120 1.42 14.40 -11.33
C GLN A 120 1.60 12.93 -10.98
N VAL A 121 0.49 12.24 -10.78
CA VAL A 121 0.42 10.78 -10.63
C VAL A 121 -0.30 10.22 -11.83
N THR A 122 0.33 9.30 -12.56
CA THR A 122 -0.29 8.62 -13.70
C THR A 122 -1.13 7.43 -13.27
N LEU A 123 -2.01 6.94 -14.16
CA LEU A 123 -2.80 5.73 -13.91
C LEU A 123 -1.90 4.51 -13.66
N GLU A 124 -0.78 4.40 -14.37
CA GLU A 124 0.18 3.31 -14.21
C GLU A 124 0.84 3.34 -12.81
N GLN A 125 1.23 4.54 -12.36
CA GLN A 125 1.80 4.74 -11.02
C GLN A 125 0.79 4.38 -9.92
N GLU A 126 -0.47 4.78 -10.10
CA GLU A 126 -1.54 4.47 -9.16
C GLU A 126 -1.90 2.98 -9.16
N ALA A 127 -2.01 2.35 -10.34
CA ALA A 127 -2.25 0.92 -10.46
C ALA A 127 -1.13 0.11 -9.78
N THR A 128 0.12 0.48 -10.01
CA THR A 128 1.31 -0.12 -9.37
C THR A 128 1.26 0.00 -7.85
N ARG A 129 0.86 1.18 -7.34
CA ARG A 129 0.68 1.42 -5.90
C ARG A 129 -0.44 0.56 -5.30
N LEU A 130 -1.60 0.51 -5.96
CA LEU A 130 -2.76 -0.27 -5.50
C LEU A 130 -2.48 -1.78 -5.53
N LEU A 131 -1.82 -2.30 -6.58
CA LEU A 131 -1.41 -3.70 -6.66
C LEU A 131 -0.40 -4.07 -5.57
N GLY A 132 0.57 -3.18 -5.27
CA GLY A 132 1.51 -3.39 -4.17
C GLY A 132 0.81 -3.45 -2.80
N ASN A 133 -0.15 -2.56 -2.56
CA ASN A 133 -0.95 -2.56 -1.34
C ASN A 133 -1.85 -3.80 -1.24
N LEU A 134 -2.41 -4.25 -2.37
CA LEU A 134 -3.23 -5.47 -2.43
C LEU A 134 -2.38 -6.70 -2.10
N GLY A 135 -1.20 -6.81 -2.71
CA GLY A 135 -0.24 -7.86 -2.39
C GLY A 135 0.14 -7.85 -0.91
N TRP A 136 0.36 -6.67 -0.30
CA TRP A 136 0.66 -6.58 1.13
C TRP A 136 -0.49 -7.08 2.00
N ALA A 137 -1.73 -6.66 1.72
CA ALA A 137 -2.89 -7.07 2.49
C ALA A 137 -3.14 -8.59 2.39
N LEU A 138 -2.98 -9.16 1.19
CA LEU A 138 -3.07 -10.61 0.95
C LEU A 138 -1.95 -11.39 1.67
N MET A 139 -0.73 -10.84 1.72
CA MET A 139 0.36 -11.42 2.54
C MET A 139 -0.01 -11.49 4.03
N GLN A 140 -0.71 -10.47 4.57
CA GLN A 140 -1.16 -10.48 5.96
C GLN A 140 -2.28 -11.51 6.21
N LYS A 141 -3.05 -11.87 5.18
CA LYS A 141 -4.04 -12.95 5.22
C LYS A 141 -3.46 -14.33 4.92
N GLU A 142 -2.14 -14.43 4.73
CA GLU A 142 -1.44 -15.65 4.31
C GLU A 142 -1.91 -16.22 2.95
N ASN A 143 -2.64 -15.43 2.16
CA ASN A 143 -3.02 -15.79 0.80
C ASN A 143 -1.88 -15.43 -0.16
N TYR A 144 -0.82 -16.22 -0.10
CA TYR A 144 0.41 -15.97 -0.84
C TYR A 144 0.23 -16.09 -2.35
N THR A 145 -0.65 -16.98 -2.82
CA THR A 145 -0.90 -17.16 -4.27
C THR A 145 -1.49 -15.91 -4.92
N GLU A 146 -2.53 -15.31 -4.33
CA GLU A 146 -3.07 -14.04 -4.87
C GLU A 146 -2.09 -12.88 -4.67
N ALA A 147 -1.33 -12.87 -3.56
CA ALA A 147 -0.33 -11.84 -3.31
C ALA A 147 0.77 -11.82 -4.38
N GLU A 148 1.27 -13.00 -4.76
CA GLU A 148 2.22 -13.17 -5.86
C GLU A 148 1.67 -12.59 -7.16
N GLY A 149 0.43 -12.93 -7.52
CA GLY A 149 -0.25 -12.40 -8.69
C GLY A 149 -0.31 -10.87 -8.69
N ALA A 150 -0.62 -10.27 -7.55
CA ALA A 150 -0.65 -8.81 -7.40
C ALA A 150 0.75 -8.17 -7.58
N TYR A 151 1.79 -8.72 -6.93
CA TYR A 151 3.15 -8.19 -7.08
C TYR A 151 3.70 -8.37 -8.50
N ARG A 152 3.49 -9.53 -9.13
CA ARG A 152 3.90 -9.76 -10.52
C ARG A 152 3.23 -8.78 -11.48
N ARG A 153 1.91 -8.58 -11.36
CA ARG A 153 1.19 -7.57 -12.16
C ARG A 153 1.72 -6.16 -11.95
N ALA A 154 2.10 -5.79 -10.73
CA ALA A 154 2.68 -4.48 -10.46
C ALA A 154 4.05 -4.32 -11.14
N LEU A 155 4.88 -5.37 -11.09
CA LEU A 155 6.22 -5.38 -11.68
C LEU A 155 6.21 -5.42 -13.22
N VAL A 156 5.13 -5.91 -13.84
CA VAL A 156 4.90 -5.78 -15.29
C VAL A 156 4.70 -4.32 -15.69
N ILE A 157 4.03 -3.52 -14.86
CA ILE A 157 3.80 -2.09 -15.14
C ILE A 157 5.08 -1.28 -14.96
N GLY A 158 5.85 -1.57 -13.92
CA GLY A 158 7.14 -0.92 -13.70
C GLY A 158 8.00 -1.62 -12.64
N PRO A 159 9.33 -1.64 -12.82
CA PRO A 159 10.24 -2.22 -11.86
C PRO A 159 10.22 -1.44 -10.54
N ASP A 160 10.18 -2.17 -9.42
CA ASP A 160 10.14 -1.59 -8.07
C ASP A 160 10.80 -2.54 -7.08
N ASN A 161 11.90 -2.10 -6.47
CA ASN A 161 12.68 -2.91 -5.54
C ASN A 161 11.86 -3.42 -4.34
N ASN A 162 10.95 -2.61 -3.80
CA ASN A 162 10.14 -3.00 -2.64
C ASN A 162 9.18 -4.14 -3.01
N LYS A 163 8.53 -4.03 -4.17
CA LYS A 163 7.64 -5.08 -4.69
C LYS A 163 8.41 -6.35 -5.05
N MET A 164 9.62 -6.24 -5.58
CA MET A 164 10.51 -7.40 -5.80
C MET A 164 10.86 -8.09 -4.47
N CYS A 165 11.22 -7.33 -3.43
CA CYS A 165 11.50 -7.90 -2.10
C CYS A 165 10.28 -8.64 -1.53
N ASN A 166 9.10 -8.02 -1.60
CA ASN A 166 7.87 -8.63 -1.10
C ASN A 166 7.44 -9.85 -1.93
N LEU A 167 7.69 -9.85 -3.24
CA LEU A 167 7.51 -11.04 -4.09
C LEU A 167 8.47 -12.16 -3.67
N GLY A 168 9.73 -11.86 -3.38
CA GLY A 168 10.68 -12.84 -2.83
C GLY A 168 10.18 -13.46 -1.52
N ILE A 169 9.69 -12.65 -0.58
CA ILE A 169 9.10 -13.13 0.68
C ILE A 169 7.87 -14.01 0.40
N CYS A 170 7.02 -13.60 -0.53
CA CYS A 170 5.84 -14.35 -0.95
C CYS A 170 6.20 -15.74 -1.49
N LEU A 171 7.19 -15.82 -2.38
CA LEU A 171 7.68 -17.07 -2.96
C LEU A 171 8.31 -17.99 -1.89
N MET A 172 9.08 -17.44 -0.96
CA MET A 172 9.64 -18.20 0.18
C MET A 172 8.55 -18.78 1.08
N LYS A 173 7.49 -18.02 1.34
CA LYS A 173 6.33 -18.49 2.13
C LYS A 173 5.54 -19.61 1.42
N GLN A 174 5.62 -19.69 0.09
CA GLN A 174 5.10 -20.80 -0.70
C GLN A 174 6.09 -21.98 -0.85
N GLY A 175 7.28 -21.90 -0.25
CA GLY A 175 8.33 -22.93 -0.40
C GLY A 175 9.14 -22.85 -1.70
N ARG A 176 8.90 -21.85 -2.56
CA ARG A 176 9.57 -21.64 -3.85
C ARG A 176 10.87 -20.84 -3.69
N VAL A 177 11.79 -21.37 -2.88
CA VAL A 177 13.00 -20.67 -2.42
C VAL A 177 13.96 -20.30 -3.56
N LEU A 178 14.12 -21.17 -4.57
CA LEU A 178 15.00 -20.92 -5.70
C LEU A 178 14.53 -19.72 -6.54
N GLU A 179 13.23 -19.66 -6.83
CA GLU A 179 12.65 -18.52 -7.55
C GLU A 179 12.74 -17.23 -6.73
N ALA A 180 12.51 -17.32 -5.42
CA ALA A 180 12.67 -16.16 -4.54
C ALA A 180 14.09 -15.60 -4.60
N LYS A 181 15.10 -16.48 -4.61
CA LYS A 181 16.51 -16.09 -4.74
C LYS A 181 16.79 -15.40 -6.07
N ASP A 182 16.23 -15.90 -7.17
CA ASP A 182 16.40 -15.28 -8.48
C ASP A 182 15.70 -13.92 -8.60
N VAL A 183 14.55 -13.73 -7.94
CA VAL A 183 13.90 -12.41 -7.83
C VAL A 183 14.74 -11.45 -6.97
N LEU A 184 15.24 -11.91 -5.82
CA LEU A 184 16.02 -11.07 -4.90
C LEU A 184 17.38 -10.64 -5.49
N LYS A 185 17.99 -11.43 -6.38
CA LYS A 185 19.20 -11.04 -7.13
C LYS A 185 18.97 -9.83 -8.06
N GLN A 186 17.73 -9.63 -8.51
CA GLN A 186 17.39 -8.52 -9.40
C GLN A 186 17.14 -7.21 -8.65
N VAL A 187 17.02 -7.26 -7.32
CA VAL A 187 16.91 -6.07 -6.48
C VAL A 187 18.22 -5.31 -6.54
N ARG A 188 18.21 -4.14 -7.16
CA ARG A 188 19.41 -3.30 -7.28
C ARG A 188 19.79 -2.77 -5.89
N PRO A 189 21.06 -2.86 -5.45
CA PRO A 189 21.52 -2.26 -4.20
C PRO A 189 21.18 -0.76 -4.15
N ALA A 190 20.83 -0.25 -2.98
CA ALA A 190 20.66 1.18 -2.77
C ALA A 190 22.03 1.87 -2.93
N GLY A 191 22.33 2.42 -4.12
CA GLY A 191 23.58 3.13 -4.38
C GLY A 191 23.63 3.92 -5.68
N VAL A 192 23.95 5.21 -5.53
CA VAL A 192 24.49 6.22 -6.49
C VAL A 192 23.52 7.21 -7.17
N ASP A 193 22.23 6.94 -7.37
CA ASP A 193 21.30 7.99 -7.84
C ASP A 193 20.42 8.52 -6.71
N GLY A 194 20.83 9.66 -6.14
CA GLY A 194 20.22 10.36 -5.01
C GLY A 194 18.82 10.93 -5.29
N LEU A 195 17.85 10.10 -5.66
CA LEU A 195 16.46 10.48 -5.83
C LEU A 195 15.57 9.63 -4.93
N ARG A 196 15.07 10.27 -3.85
CA ARG A 196 13.97 9.87 -2.95
C ARG A 196 13.44 8.44 -3.15
N GLY A 197 13.91 7.49 -2.32
CA GLY A 197 13.38 6.12 -2.31
C GLY A 197 14.37 5.04 -1.90
N ALA A 198 15.66 5.36 -1.82
CA ALA A 198 16.75 4.43 -1.50
C ALA A 198 16.50 3.63 -0.19
N ASP A 199 15.98 4.26 0.85
CA ASP A 199 15.71 3.60 2.14
C ASP A 199 14.39 2.81 2.18
N SER A 200 13.52 2.96 1.16
CA SER A 200 12.13 2.48 1.24
C SER A 200 12.00 0.95 1.10
N HIS A 201 12.96 0.30 0.44
CA HIS A 201 12.98 -1.15 0.25
C HIS A 201 13.95 -1.86 1.17
N LEU A 202 14.88 -1.14 1.84
CA LEU A 202 15.94 -1.73 2.65
C LEU A 202 15.40 -2.68 3.72
N LYS A 203 14.39 -2.25 4.49
CA LYS A 203 13.76 -3.11 5.51
C LYS A 203 13.13 -4.38 4.92
N ALA A 204 12.48 -4.26 3.77
CA ALA A 204 11.86 -5.40 3.09
C ALA A 204 12.94 -6.35 2.54
N TYR A 205 14.03 -5.79 2.01
CA TYR A 205 15.17 -6.54 1.52
C TYR A 205 15.91 -7.27 2.64
N GLU A 206 16.21 -6.60 3.74
CA GLU A 206 16.83 -7.21 4.93
C GLU A 206 15.99 -8.37 5.46
N ARG A 207 14.68 -8.16 5.61
CA ARG A 207 13.74 -9.21 6.02
C ARG A 207 13.72 -10.38 5.04
N ALA A 208 13.76 -10.11 3.73
CA ALA A 208 13.79 -11.16 2.73
C ALA A 208 15.11 -11.95 2.78
N GLN A 209 16.24 -11.26 2.95
CA GLN A 209 17.56 -11.87 3.07
C GLN A 209 17.70 -12.71 4.34
N GLU A 210 17.17 -12.24 5.47
CA GLU A 210 17.12 -13.00 6.72
C GLU A 210 16.29 -14.28 6.56
N MET A 211 15.08 -14.17 6.01
CA MET A 211 14.23 -15.33 5.75
C MET A 211 14.88 -16.34 4.80
N LEU A 212 15.58 -15.85 3.77
CA LEU A 212 16.30 -16.69 2.82
C LEU A 212 17.42 -17.47 3.51
N ARG A 213 18.22 -16.81 4.36
CA ARG A 213 19.29 -17.46 5.14
C ARG A 213 18.74 -18.53 6.06
N ASP A 214 17.66 -18.23 6.80
CA ASP A 214 17.02 -19.18 7.71
C ASP A 214 16.51 -20.43 6.97
N LEU A 215 15.95 -20.24 5.78
CA LEU A 215 15.51 -21.33 4.93
C LEU A 215 16.71 -22.12 4.39
N GLU A 216 17.75 -21.47 3.89
CA GLU A 216 18.96 -22.14 3.40
C GLU A 216 19.62 -23.01 4.49
N VAL A 217 19.72 -22.53 5.74
CA VAL A 217 20.24 -23.33 6.87
C VAL A 217 19.39 -24.57 7.12
N LYS A 218 18.06 -24.43 7.12
CA LYS A 218 17.13 -25.57 7.32
C LYS A 218 17.19 -26.59 6.18
N LEU A 219 17.50 -26.13 4.97
CA LEU A 219 17.61 -26.97 3.79
C LEU A 219 18.93 -27.73 3.76
N VAL A 220 20.05 -27.07 4.09
CA VAL A 220 21.37 -27.71 4.21
C VAL A 220 21.41 -28.74 5.36
N GLY A 221 20.65 -28.52 6.43
CA GLY A 221 20.50 -29.48 7.53
C GLY A 221 19.67 -30.73 7.22
N ARG A 222 19.05 -30.83 6.03
CA ARG A 222 18.32 -32.04 5.61
C ARG A 222 19.24 -32.98 4.82
N PRO A 223 19.44 -34.24 5.25
CA PRO A 223 20.17 -35.21 4.45
C PRO A 223 19.42 -35.46 3.14
N GLY A 224 20.00 -35.06 2.01
CA GLY A 224 19.45 -35.20 0.65
C GLY A 224 19.30 -33.91 -0.17
N TRP A 225 19.39 -32.72 0.44
CA TRP A 225 19.16 -31.46 -0.29
C TRP A 225 20.32 -31.07 -1.23
N ALA A 226 21.55 -31.51 -0.94
CA ALA A 226 22.72 -31.24 -1.77
C ALA A 226 22.60 -31.83 -3.19
N GLY A 227 21.85 -32.92 -3.38
CA GLY A 227 21.60 -33.54 -4.69
C GLY A 227 20.66 -32.73 -5.58
N ALA A 228 19.62 -32.12 -5.00
CA ALA A 228 18.62 -31.35 -5.76
C ALA A 228 19.16 -30.04 -6.38
N ILE A 229 20.24 -29.48 -5.81
CA ILE A 229 20.94 -28.32 -6.39
C ILE A 229 21.86 -28.76 -7.54
N ALA A 230 22.46 -29.95 -7.47
CA ALA A 230 23.30 -30.48 -8.53
C ALA A 230 22.48 -30.79 -9.79
N ASP A 231 21.31 -31.42 -9.66
CA ASP A 231 20.49 -31.80 -10.80
C ASP A 231 19.91 -30.59 -11.57
N ASN A 232 19.51 -29.52 -10.86
CA ASN A 232 18.98 -28.30 -11.51
C ASN A 232 20.05 -27.37 -12.12
N LEU A 233 21.32 -27.52 -11.74
CA LEU A 233 22.43 -26.79 -12.38
C LEU A 233 22.90 -27.47 -13.67
N VAL A 234 22.68 -28.78 -13.81
CA VAL A 234 22.99 -29.52 -15.04
C VAL A 234 22.01 -29.14 -16.17
N ASP A 235 20.73 -28.90 -15.85
CA ASP A 235 19.70 -28.52 -16.85
C ASP A 235 19.84 -27.11 -17.43
N LYS A 236 20.65 -26.22 -16.84
CA LYS A 236 20.88 -24.85 -17.35
C LYS A 236 22.17 -24.68 -18.15
N LYS A 237 22.84 -25.77 -18.54
CA LYS A 237 24.11 -25.73 -19.30
C LYS A 237 23.99 -26.07 -20.79
N TRP A 238 22.78 -26.19 -21.34
CA TRP A 238 22.54 -26.59 -22.74
C TRP A 238 21.50 -25.77 -23.54
N LEU A 239 21.30 -24.49 -23.23
CA LEU A 239 20.66 -23.51 -24.13
C LEU A 239 21.43 -22.19 -24.09
#